data_AF-V4K711-F1
#
_entry.id   AF-V4K711-F1
#
_cell.length_a   1.000
_cell.length_b   1.000
_cell.length_c   1.000
_cell.angle_alpha   90.00
_cell.angle_beta   90.00
_cell.angle_gamma   90.00
#
_symmetry.space_group_name_H-M   'P 1'
#
loop_
_entity.id
_entity.type
_entity.pdbx_description
1 polymer ?
#
loop_
_entity_poly.entity_id
_entity_poly.type
_entity_poly.pdbx_seq_one_letter_code
_entity_poly.pdbx_strand_id
1 'polypeptide(L)'
;MLSEYLRTGDPARALRASPLPPSFFVEAYQSYLFNLCLSRALEGGEVLPRLRVPARASEAEGVCKEVMRDEGVEALSGPLARARPMVRASWAELRGPEVRGGGWVTFSLPRGSYATVVLRELLRQDPLTFT
;
A
#
# COMPACT_ATOMS: atom_id res chain seq x y z
N MET A 1 2.41 -21.97 -9.86
CA MET A 1 3.56 -21.51 -9.04
C MET A 1 4.31 -22.66 -8.38
N LEU A 2 3.73 -23.38 -7.40
CA LEU A 2 4.45 -24.45 -6.67
C LEU A 2 4.91 -25.60 -7.57
N SER A 3 4.05 -26.08 -8.47
CA SER A 3 4.41 -27.12 -9.45
C SER A 3 5.60 -26.73 -10.32
N GLU A 4 5.68 -25.45 -10.72
CA GLU A 4 6.80 -24.97 -11.52
C GLU A 4 8.10 -24.84 -10.73
N TYR A 5 8.01 -24.44 -9.46
CA TYR A 5 9.18 -24.44 -8.58
C TYR A 5 9.72 -25.85 -8.38
N LEU A 6 8.85 -26.83 -8.07
CA LEU A 6 9.24 -28.23 -7.88
C LEU A 6 9.90 -28.83 -9.13
N ARG A 7 9.49 -28.39 -10.32
CA ARG A 7 10.06 -28.87 -11.60
C ARG A 7 11.39 -28.24 -11.94
N THR A 8 11.62 -26.97 -11.60
CA THR A 8 12.74 -26.19 -12.13
C THR A 8 13.75 -25.75 -11.07
N GLY A 9 13.37 -25.76 -9.79
CA GLY A 9 14.16 -25.19 -8.70
C GLY A 9 14.32 -23.67 -8.75
N ASP A 10 13.72 -22.98 -9.73
CA ASP A 10 13.88 -21.55 -9.97
C ASP A 10 12.67 -20.76 -9.42
N PRO A 11 12.82 -20.02 -8.31
CA PRO A 11 11.74 -19.23 -7.72
C PRO A 11 11.25 -18.12 -8.65
N ALA A 12 12.14 -17.54 -9.46
CA ALA A 12 11.78 -16.46 -10.36
C ALA A 12 10.90 -16.96 -11.50
N ARG A 13 11.20 -18.15 -12.03
CA ARG A 13 10.34 -18.82 -13.01
C ARG A 13 9.00 -19.23 -12.41
N ALA A 14 8.98 -19.70 -11.17
CA ALA A 14 7.75 -20.04 -10.47
C ALA A 14 6.83 -18.82 -10.27
N LEU A 15 7.39 -17.68 -9.85
CA LEU A 15 6.66 -16.42 -9.68
C LEU A 15 6.12 -15.87 -11.01
N ARG A 16 6.88 -15.97 -12.10
CA ARG A 16 6.41 -15.61 -13.44
C ARG A 16 5.25 -16.49 -13.95
N ALA A 17 5.13 -17.71 -13.44
CA ALA A 17 4.02 -18.62 -13.73
C ALA A 17 2.81 -18.43 -12.79
N SER A 18 2.81 -17.39 -11.95
CA SER A 18 1.65 -16.98 -11.15
C SER A 18 0.57 -16.35 -12.04
N PRO A 19 -0.73 -16.47 -11.70
CA PRO A 19 -1.78 -15.70 -12.37
C PRO A 19 -1.65 -14.19 -12.14
N LEU A 20 -0.91 -13.77 -11.11
CA LEU A 20 -0.62 -12.37 -10.82
C LEU A 20 0.73 -11.99 -11.42
N PRO A 21 0.83 -10.82 -12.08
CA PRO A 21 2.10 -10.35 -12.61
C PRO A 21 3.08 -10.06 -11.46
N PRO A 22 4.41 -10.25 -11.64
CA PRO A 22 5.39 -9.93 -10.60
C PRO A 22 5.32 -8.50 -10.06
N SER A 23 4.88 -7.54 -10.88
CA SER A 23 4.66 -6.15 -10.46
C SER A 23 3.62 -6.02 -9.34
N PHE A 24 2.61 -6.90 -9.29
CA PHE A 24 1.59 -6.88 -8.25
C PHE A 24 2.20 -7.00 -6.84
N PHE A 25 3.17 -7.90 -6.66
CA PHE A 25 3.83 -8.08 -5.37
C PHE A 25 4.68 -6.87 -4.98
N VAL A 26 5.34 -6.24 -5.96
CA VAL A 26 6.09 -5.00 -5.75
C VAL A 26 5.16 -3.85 -5.37
N GLU A 27 4.04 -3.68 -6.07
CA GLU A 27 3.05 -2.64 -5.79
C GLU A 27 2.35 -2.84 -4.44
N ALA A 28 2.11 -4.11 -4.04
CA ALA A 28 1.60 -4.44 -2.72
C ALA A 28 2.60 -4.05 -1.62
N TYR A 29 3.89 -4.35 -1.81
CA TYR A 29 4.93 -3.95 -0.87
C TYR A 29 5.15 -2.43 -0.84
N GLN A 30 5.03 -1.74 -1.97
CA GLN A 30 5.01 -0.27 -2.01
C GLN A 30 3.84 0.31 -1.20
N SER A 31 2.66 -0.30 -1.29
CA SER A 31 1.48 0.10 -0.52
C SER A 31 1.68 -0.10 0.99
N TYR A 32 2.34 -1.19 1.39
CA TYR A 32 2.77 -1.42 2.77
C TYR A 32 3.71 -0.31 3.25
N LEU A 33 4.80 -0.03 2.51
CA LEU A 33 5.74 1.03 2.86
C LEU A 33 5.05 2.40 2.94
N PHE A 34 4.15 2.72 1.99
CA PHE A 34 3.37 3.96 2.04
C PHE A 34 2.54 4.08 3.32
N ASN A 35 1.82 3.02 3.72
CA ASN A 35 1.00 3.04 4.92
C ASN A 35 1.87 3.22 6.17
N LEU A 36 3.06 2.62 6.20
CA LEU A 36 4.00 2.76 7.30
C LEU A 36 4.61 4.17 7.37
N CYS A 37 4.99 4.74 6.23
CA CYS A 37 5.43 6.13 6.13
C CYS A 37 4.34 7.10 6.58
N LEU A 38 3.10 6.88 6.15
CA LEU A 38 1.96 7.69 6.53
C LEU A 38 1.69 7.62 8.03
N SER A 39 1.74 6.42 8.62
CA SER A 39 1.52 6.22 10.06
C SER A 39 2.58 6.96 10.88
N ARG A 40 3.86 6.81 10.53
CA ARG A 40 4.96 7.51 11.22
C ARG A 40 4.88 9.03 11.06
N ALA A 41 4.53 9.52 9.87
CA ALA A 41 4.35 10.95 9.64
C ALA A 41 3.23 11.52 10.54
N LEU A 42 2.10 10.82 10.63
CA LEU A 42 0.97 11.23 11.48
C LEU A 42 1.34 11.21 12.96
N GLU A 43 2.05 10.18 13.43
CA GLU A 43 2.54 10.08 14.81
C GLU A 43 3.56 11.18 15.15
N GLY A 44 4.39 11.57 14.19
CA GLY A 44 5.33 12.69 14.29
C GLY A 44 4.68 14.08 14.16
N GLY A 45 3.39 14.16 13.86
CA GLY A 45 2.68 15.43 13.62
C GLY A 45 3.03 16.09 12.27
N GLU A 46 3.66 15.37 11.35
CA GLU A 46 3.95 15.84 10.00
C GLU A 46 2.71 15.77 9.11
N VAL A 47 2.37 16.89 8.46
CA VAL A 47 1.26 16.94 7.49
C VAL A 47 1.81 16.99 6.08
N LEU A 48 1.88 15.83 5.44
CA LEU A 48 2.38 15.68 4.07
C LEU A 48 1.19 15.49 3.11
N PRO A 49 0.95 16.39 2.13
CA PRO A 49 -0.17 16.25 1.20
C PRO A 49 -0.09 15.02 0.29
N ARG A 50 1.13 14.67 -0.09
CA ARG A 50 1.43 13.51 -0.92
C ARG A 50 2.69 12.87 -0.39
N LEU A 51 2.64 11.55 -0.26
CA LEU A 51 3.80 10.74 0.06
C LEU A 51 4.32 10.07 -1.21
N ARG A 52 5.64 10.04 -1.33
CA ARG A 52 6.35 9.34 -2.39
C ARG A 52 7.14 8.19 -1.79
N VAL A 53 6.86 6.97 -2.25
CA VAL A 53 7.70 5.79 -2.01
C VAL A 53 8.58 5.60 -3.25
N PRO A 54 9.90 5.87 -3.17
CA PRO A 54 10.80 5.71 -4.31
C PRO A 54 11.02 4.23 -4.65
N ALA A 55 11.62 3.99 -5.82
CA ALA A 55 12.05 2.63 -6.21
C ALA A 55 13.38 2.21 -5.54
N ARG A 56 14.16 3.16 -5.02
CA ARG A 56 15.45 2.95 -4.35
C ARG A 56 15.57 3.81 -3.10
N ALA A 57 16.20 3.27 -2.06
CA ALA A 57 16.42 3.98 -0.80
C ALA A 57 17.32 5.23 -0.95
N SER A 58 18.26 5.19 -1.90
CA SER A 58 19.10 6.35 -2.21
C SER A 58 18.31 7.58 -2.70
N GLU A 59 17.08 7.38 -3.19
CA GLU A 59 16.17 8.43 -3.66
C GLU A 59 15.07 8.76 -2.62
N ALA A 60 15.18 8.21 -1.40
CA ALA A 60 14.23 8.41 -0.32
C ALA A 60 14.58 9.64 0.51
N GLU A 61 13.55 10.34 0.96
CA GLU A 61 13.65 11.56 1.76
C GLU A 61 12.69 11.47 2.96
N GLY A 62 12.99 12.25 4.02
CA GLY A 62 12.17 12.35 5.23
C GLY A 62 11.80 10.99 5.83
N VAL A 63 10.55 10.88 6.30
CA VAL A 63 9.99 9.66 6.90
C VAL A 63 10.17 8.42 6.03
N CYS A 64 10.09 8.54 4.70
CA CYS A 64 10.26 7.40 3.80
C CYS A 64 11.67 6.84 3.85
N LYS A 65 12.69 7.68 4.03
CA LYS A 65 14.08 7.24 4.15
C LYS A 65 14.29 6.44 5.42
N GLU A 66 13.70 6.89 6.53
CA GLU A 66 13.76 6.20 7.81
C GLU A 66 13.05 4.86 7.74
N VAL A 67 11.82 4.83 7.19
CA VAL A 67 11.06 3.59 7.00
C VAL A 67 11.82 2.59 6.14
N MET A 68 12.34 2.99 4.98
CA MET A 68 13.06 2.07 4.10
C MET A 68 14.34 1.53 4.75
N ARG A 69 15.05 2.36 5.53
CA ARG A 69 16.23 1.92 6.29
C ARG A 69 15.83 0.91 7.37
N ASP A 70 14.79 1.19 8.14
CA ASP A 70 14.35 0.34 9.25
C ASP A 70 13.80 -1.01 8.74
N GLU A 71 13.15 -1.02 7.58
CA GLU A 71 12.69 -2.25 6.89
C GLU A 71 13.82 -2.97 6.13
N GLY A 72 15.04 -2.42 6.10
CA GLY A 72 16.19 -3.01 5.39
C GLY A 72 16.05 -3.03 3.86
N VAL A 73 15.31 -2.07 3.30
CA VAL A 73 14.98 -2.02 1.86
C VAL A 73 15.92 -1.09 1.13
N GLU A 74 16.81 -1.64 0.30
CA GLU A 74 17.70 -0.84 -0.58
C GLU A 74 17.06 -0.50 -1.94
N ALA A 75 16.33 -1.46 -2.53
CA ALA A 75 15.66 -1.29 -3.80
C ALA A 75 14.42 -2.17 -3.93
N LEU A 76 13.39 -1.65 -4.58
CA LEU A 76 12.13 -2.34 -4.88
C LEU A 76 12.12 -2.98 -6.28
N SER A 77 13.14 -2.68 -7.09
CA SER A 77 13.31 -3.28 -8.41
C SER A 77 14.25 -4.49 -8.31
N GLY A 78 13.96 -5.51 -9.10
CA GLY A 78 14.82 -6.68 -9.23
C GLY A 78 14.65 -7.37 -10.58
N PRO A 79 15.24 -8.57 -10.76
CA PRO A 79 15.15 -9.33 -12.01
C PRO A 79 13.73 -9.72 -12.42
N LEU A 80 12.79 -9.69 -11.47
CA LEU A 80 11.40 -10.08 -11.66
C LEU A 80 10.49 -8.93 -12.08
N ALA A 81 10.77 -7.72 -11.61
CA ALA A 81 9.94 -6.56 -11.85
C ALA A 81 10.75 -5.27 -11.65
N ARG A 82 10.45 -4.29 -12.50
CA ARG A 82 10.95 -2.93 -12.34
C ARG A 82 9.91 -2.11 -11.58
N ALA A 83 10.26 -1.66 -10.39
CA ALA A 83 9.43 -0.75 -9.62
C ALA A 83 9.53 0.67 -10.20
N ARG A 84 8.39 1.36 -10.26
CA ARG A 84 8.34 2.80 -10.46
C ARG A 84 8.05 3.48 -9.13
N PRO A 85 8.51 4.71 -8.88
CA PRO A 85 8.12 5.45 -7.69
C PRO A 85 6.60 5.55 -7.59
N MET A 86 6.06 5.28 -6.40
CA MET A 86 4.65 5.45 -6.11
C MET A 86 4.44 6.81 -5.43
N VAL A 87 3.50 7.60 -5.92
CA VAL A 87 3.12 8.87 -5.30
C VAL A 87 1.62 8.87 -5.06
N ARG A 88 1.21 9.03 -3.81
CA ARG A 88 -0.20 8.93 -3.42
C ARG A 88 -0.57 10.03 -2.42
N ALA A 89 -1.82 10.48 -2.49
CA ALA A 89 -2.35 11.43 -1.52
C ALA A 89 -2.42 10.78 -0.13
N SER A 90 -2.08 11.54 0.90
CA SER A 90 -2.09 11.05 2.28
C SER A 90 -3.50 11.01 2.89
N TRP A 91 -4.44 11.75 2.30
CA TRP A 91 -5.85 11.75 2.66
C TRP A 91 -6.73 11.46 1.45
N ALA A 92 -7.89 10.87 1.72
CA ALA A 92 -8.98 10.76 0.76
C ALA A 92 -10.10 11.71 1.19
N GLU A 93 -10.47 12.63 0.31
CA GLU A 93 -11.59 13.54 0.56
C GLU A 93 -12.91 12.76 0.45
N LEU A 94 -13.63 12.65 1.57
CA LEU A 94 -14.96 12.05 1.62
C LEU A 94 -15.99 13.05 1.08
N ARG A 95 -16.70 12.69 0.01
CA ARG A 95 -17.68 13.57 -0.64
C ARG A 95 -19.11 13.09 -0.43
N GLY A 96 -19.98 14.02 -0.04
CA GLY A 96 -21.42 13.79 0.14
C GLY A 96 -21.77 12.66 1.13
N PRO A 97 -21.20 12.63 2.36
CA PRO A 97 -21.57 11.62 3.33
C PRO A 97 -23.03 11.80 3.77
N GLU A 98 -23.83 10.74 3.64
CA GLU A 98 -25.22 10.68 4.09
C GLU A 98 -25.41 9.42 4.95
N VAL A 99 -25.90 9.59 6.18
CA VAL A 99 -26.31 8.48 7.05
C VAL A 99 -27.82 8.39 7.02
N ARG A 100 -28.34 7.23 6.57
CA ARG A 100 -29.77 6.93 6.58
C ARG A 100 -30.10 6.01 7.76
N GLY A 101 -31.37 6.00 8.16
CA GLY A 101 -31.85 5.06 9.17
C GLY A 101 -31.52 3.61 8.81
N GLY A 102 -31.29 2.77 9.83
CA GLY A 102 -30.96 1.35 9.63
C GLY A 102 -29.49 1.05 9.29
N GLY A 103 -28.56 1.96 9.58
CA GLY A 103 -27.12 1.71 9.45
C GLY A 103 -26.54 1.88 8.03
N TRP A 104 -27.31 2.47 7.12
CA TRP A 104 -26.86 2.73 5.76
C TRP A 104 -26.06 4.02 5.67
N VAL A 105 -24.89 3.96 5.03
CA VAL A 105 -24.03 5.13 4.78
C VAL A 105 -23.74 5.22 3.29
N THR A 106 -23.96 6.40 2.70
CA THR A 106 -23.59 6.70 1.31
C THR A 106 -22.49 7.75 1.29
N PHE A 107 -21.48 7.56 0.43
CA PHE A 107 -20.42 8.54 0.20
C PHE A 107 -19.70 8.26 -1.12
N SER A 108 -18.95 9.24 -1.61
CA SER A 108 -18.05 9.10 -2.75
C SER A 108 -16.59 9.29 -2.33
N LEU A 109 -15.70 8.53 -2.98
CA LEU A 109 -14.25 8.62 -2.76
C LEU A 109 -13.50 8.79 -4.09
N PRO A 110 -12.32 9.46 -4.08
CA PRO A 110 -11.43 9.49 -5.23
C PRO A 110 -10.97 8.07 -5.63
N ARG A 111 -10.73 7.88 -6.92
CA ARG A 111 -10.17 6.61 -7.44
C ARG A 111 -8.86 6.25 -6.72
N GLY A 112 -8.72 4.98 -6.36
CA GLY A 112 -7.55 4.47 -5.62
C GLY A 112 -7.63 4.67 -4.10
N SER A 113 -8.79 5.09 -3.59
CA SER A 113 -9.13 5.06 -2.17
C SER A 113 -9.89 3.77 -1.85
N TYR A 114 -9.93 3.39 -0.57
CA TYR A 114 -10.61 2.18 -0.10
C TYR A 114 -11.76 2.58 0.83
N ALA A 115 -12.98 2.14 0.52
CA ALA A 115 -14.15 2.40 1.37
C ALA A 115 -13.99 1.82 2.79
N THR A 116 -13.26 0.71 2.91
CA THR A 116 -12.95 0.07 4.20
C THR A 116 -12.17 0.99 5.15
N VAL A 117 -11.39 1.94 4.65
CA VAL A 117 -10.71 2.95 5.49
C VAL A 117 -11.74 3.87 6.14
N VAL A 118 -12.74 4.33 5.39
CA VAL A 118 -13.82 5.17 5.95
C VAL A 118 -14.62 4.40 6.98
N LEU A 119 -14.98 3.14 6.69
CA LEU A 119 -15.73 2.30 7.61
C LEU A 119 -14.94 2.03 8.90
N ARG A 120 -13.63 1.79 8.80
CA ARG A 120 -12.76 1.66 9.96
C ARG A 120 -12.79 2.91 10.85
N GLU A 121 -12.72 4.10 10.27
CA GLU A 121 -12.77 5.34 11.04
C GLU A 121 -14.15 5.58 11.69
N LEU A 122 -15.24 5.24 11.01
CA LEU A 122 -16.60 5.38 11.55
C LEU A 122 -16.89 4.38 12.67
N LEU A 123 -16.51 3.11 12.48
CA LEU A 123 -16.82 2.01 13.40
C LEU A 123 -15.82 1.89 14.55
N ARG A 124 -14.59 2.39 14.38
CA ARG A 124 -13.46 2.22 15.31
C ARG A 124 -13.21 0.75 15.70
N GLN A 125 -13.46 -0.15 14.77
CA GLN A 125 -13.33 -1.60 14.95
C GLN A 125 -12.30 -2.19 13.98
N ASP A 126 -11.85 -3.40 14.27
CA ASP A 126 -10.93 -4.14 13.39
C ASP A 126 -11.64 -4.48 12.07
N PRO A 127 -11.05 -4.15 10.91
CA PRO A 127 -11.62 -4.50 9.61
C PRO A 127 -11.93 -5.98 9.39
N LEU A 128 -11.25 -6.88 10.10
CA LEU A 128 -11.47 -8.33 10.02
C LEU A 128 -12.68 -8.80 10.82
N THR A 129 -13.23 -7.95 11.68
CA THR A 129 -14.41 -8.25 12.52
C THR A 129 -15.73 -7.77 11.91
N PHE A 130 -15.71 -7.25 10.67
CA PHE A 130 -16.90 -6.75 9.97
C PHE A 130 -17.83 -7.86 9.41
N THR A 131 -17.59 -9.12 9.73
CA THR A 131 -18.44 -10.28 9.38
C THR A 131 -19.64 -10.42 10.29
#